data_AF-A0A9P7LBU1-F1
#
_entry.id   AF-A0A9P7LBU1-F1
#
_cell.length_a   1.000
_cell.length_b   1.000
_cell.length_c   1.000
_cell.angle_alpha   90.00
_cell.angle_beta   90.00
_cell.angle_gamma   90.00
#
_symmetry.space_group_name_H-M   'P 1'
#
loop_
_entity.id
_entity.type
_entity.pdbx_description
1 polymer ?
#
loop_
_entity_poly.entity_id
_entity_poly.type
_entity_poly.pdbx_seq_one_letter_code
_entity_poly.pdbx_strand_id
1 'polypeptide(L)'
;MIPEKPLPFNGNFSSPDEYIDELLKFVRTSETFQILCGGVHILDFFTIEPGLFHYAIPKEWHAFILSRSLKEFLDLLMRDDSDNLKLEGEQPPASLIDYIRTVRNLSLGRSFTPPSEKLPVLPRSVAVGMNVKKTHEVTNFADYLVRLSEDISSQCGYEISHYVDFGSGQNYLGRAMASEPYNRHVVAVEGRENNVTAARGLDVTSGLAVKPKVMRNKKLWTKILEARGPDGQEDPEALAKAIREVAGDEAFEFRPVKELEAEYTVEKGKGSVQYISGRLETGDLADVIAQINPGSQTEDEKKDLSLMAMSIHSCGNLSHFGIRSLVLNPDIRAVAIVGCCYNLMTEKLGPPTYKHAFLRPTLQAVNGRLVRESEKHDPQGFPMSQKFSAYQGDGVRLNITARMMACQAPQNWTEKESAGFFSRHFYRAVLQKMFLDRGVVKKVRHTGSQEESQADTAASTQDDSESPFDISTNPVIIGSLRKSCYGSFKSYVRGAVEKLTTNNEYKQYADVIQEKMGDISDEEIERYEALYLPRKKELCAVWSLMAFSAMAVESLIVSDRWTFLKEHDDLVRHAWVETVFDYEQSPRNLVVVGVKR
;
A
#
# COMPACT_ATOMS: atom_id res chain seq x y z
N MET A 1 -12.95 -23.08 10.99
CA MET A 1 -11.80 -22.18 10.76
C MET A 1 -11.74 -20.98 11.69
N ILE A 2 -12.79 -20.60 12.43
CA ILE A 2 -12.71 -19.46 13.38
C ILE A 2 -11.55 -19.72 14.36
N PRO A 3 -10.50 -18.88 14.37
CA PRO A 3 -9.35 -19.10 15.23
C PRO A 3 -9.75 -18.89 16.69
N GLU A 4 -9.13 -19.65 17.59
CA GLU A 4 -9.33 -19.50 19.04
C GLU A 4 -9.01 -18.07 19.49
N LYS A 5 -7.98 -17.47 18.88
CA LYS A 5 -7.63 -16.06 19.04
C LYS A 5 -8.10 -15.27 17.81
N PRO A 6 -9.13 -14.41 17.93
CA PRO A 6 -9.66 -13.65 16.79
C PRO A 6 -8.74 -12.50 16.35
N LEU A 7 -7.75 -12.12 17.17
CA LEU A 7 -6.64 -11.26 16.78
C LEU A 7 -5.33 -12.00 17.09
N PRO A 8 -4.37 -12.06 16.16
CA PRO A 8 -3.13 -12.80 16.34
C PRO A 8 -2.09 -11.94 17.08
N PHE A 9 -2.39 -11.35 18.23
CA PHE A 9 -1.41 -10.56 18.99
C PHE A 9 -0.34 -11.47 19.63
N ASN A 10 0.91 -10.98 19.71
CA ASN A 10 2.03 -11.76 20.25
C ASN A 10 2.07 -11.79 21.78
N GLY A 11 1.71 -10.68 22.44
CA GLY A 11 1.79 -10.58 23.89
C GLY A 11 0.77 -11.46 24.64
N ASN A 12 1.03 -11.66 25.94
CA ASN A 12 0.14 -12.43 26.82
C ASN A 12 -1.01 -11.55 27.34
N PHE A 13 -1.93 -11.17 26.44
CA PHE A 13 -3.16 -10.46 26.81
C PHE A 13 -4.30 -11.46 27.03
N SER A 14 -5.16 -11.19 28.01
CA SER A 14 -6.30 -12.06 28.36
C SER A 14 -7.43 -12.00 27.32
N SER A 15 -7.51 -10.90 26.56
CA SER A 15 -8.54 -10.71 25.54
C SER A 15 -8.08 -9.76 24.42
N PRO A 16 -8.74 -9.79 23.25
CA PRO A 16 -8.57 -8.78 22.20
C PRO A 16 -8.82 -7.34 22.67
N ASP A 17 -9.78 -7.14 23.59
CA ASP A 17 -10.11 -5.81 24.09
C ASP A 17 -9.00 -5.23 24.96
N GLU A 18 -8.42 -6.04 25.86
CA GLU A 18 -7.25 -5.66 26.66
C GLU A 18 -6.06 -5.31 25.77
N TYR A 19 -5.79 -6.14 24.74
CA TYR A 19 -4.74 -5.88 23.76
C TYR A 19 -4.94 -4.54 23.06
N ILE A 20 -6.16 -4.25 22.59
CA ILE A 20 -6.49 -3.00 21.90
C ILE A 20 -6.30 -1.80 22.86
N ASP A 21 -6.71 -1.92 24.11
CA ASP A 21 -6.58 -0.84 25.09
C ASP A 21 -5.11 -0.50 25.38
N GLU A 22 -4.25 -1.52 25.55
CA GLU A 22 -2.82 -1.31 25.73
C GLU A 22 -2.12 -0.81 24.46
N LEU A 23 -2.56 -1.25 23.27
CA LEU A 23 -2.09 -0.72 21.98
C LEU A 23 -2.42 0.77 21.85
N LEU A 24 -3.68 1.16 22.11
CA LEU A 24 -4.15 2.54 22.03
C LEU A 24 -3.46 3.44 23.05
N LYS A 25 -3.23 2.93 24.26
CA LYS A 25 -2.46 3.61 25.30
C LYS A 25 -1.02 3.82 24.87
N PHE A 26 -0.34 2.79 24.40
CA PHE A 26 1.06 2.88 23.94
C PHE A 26 1.25 3.93 22.84
N VAL A 27 0.42 3.91 21.78
CA VAL A 27 0.55 4.89 20.69
C VAL A 27 0.27 6.33 21.13
N ARG A 28 -0.50 6.49 22.21
CA ARG A 28 -0.84 7.81 22.79
C ARG A 28 0.17 8.30 23.82
N THR A 29 0.82 7.43 24.59
CA THR A 29 1.66 7.84 25.72
C THR A 29 3.15 7.64 25.48
N SER A 30 3.56 6.79 24.53
CA SER A 30 4.98 6.60 24.22
C SER A 30 5.50 7.73 23.33
N GLU A 31 6.24 8.65 23.92
CA GLU A 31 6.93 9.74 23.21
C GLU A 31 7.87 9.20 22.13
N THR A 32 8.69 8.19 22.45
CA THR A 32 9.59 7.55 21.49
C THR A 32 8.85 7.02 20.27
N PHE A 33 7.70 6.34 20.47
CA PHE A 33 6.87 5.87 19.36
C PHE A 33 6.31 7.03 18.53
N GLN A 34 5.79 8.08 19.17
CA GLN A 34 5.21 9.23 18.49
C GLN A 34 6.24 9.99 17.66
N ILE A 35 7.47 10.09 18.15
CA ILE A 35 8.57 10.68 17.40
C ILE A 35 8.93 9.79 16.19
N LEU A 36 9.18 8.50 16.41
CA LEU A 36 9.59 7.57 15.33
C LEU A 36 8.51 7.37 14.27
N CYS A 37 7.24 7.36 14.66
CA CYS A 37 6.10 7.12 13.76
C CYS A 37 5.25 8.38 13.51
N GLY A 38 5.82 9.58 13.71
CA GLY A 38 5.10 10.84 13.47
C GLY A 38 6.03 12.04 13.27
N GLY A 39 7.07 12.14 14.09
CA GLY A 39 7.99 13.28 14.15
C GLY A 39 9.23 13.20 13.25
N VAL A 40 9.58 12.03 12.72
CA VAL A 40 10.81 11.86 11.92
C VAL A 40 10.52 11.89 10.43
N HIS A 41 11.32 12.67 9.67
CA HIS A 41 11.31 12.64 8.22
C HIS A 41 12.74 12.66 7.67
N ILE A 42 13.00 11.89 6.60
CA ILE A 42 14.36 11.69 6.06
C ILE A 42 15.02 13.00 5.60
N LEU A 43 14.22 13.96 5.17
CA LEU A 43 14.69 15.25 4.66
C LEU A 43 15.28 16.13 5.76
N ASP A 44 14.83 15.92 7.00
CA ASP A 44 15.24 16.78 8.11
C ASP A 44 16.44 16.24 8.88
N PHE A 45 16.99 15.10 8.41
CA PHE A 45 18.00 14.36 9.16
C PHE A 45 19.28 15.17 9.43
N PHE A 46 19.75 15.90 8.42
CA PHE A 46 20.98 16.72 8.47
C PHE A 46 20.70 18.23 8.41
N THR A 47 19.44 18.66 8.49
CA THR A 47 19.06 20.09 8.40
C THR A 47 18.89 20.76 9.78
N ILE A 48 19.02 19.97 10.84
CA ILE A 48 18.91 20.37 12.24
C ILE A 48 20.19 19.97 12.96
N GLU A 49 20.73 20.85 13.81
CA GLU A 49 21.92 20.59 14.62
C GLU A 49 21.55 20.20 16.06
N PRO A 50 22.24 19.24 16.70
CA PRO A 50 23.39 18.48 16.18
C PRO A 50 22.98 17.35 15.22
N GLY A 51 21.69 17.08 15.04
CA GLY A 51 21.15 16.05 14.14
C GLY A 51 19.83 15.48 14.62
N LEU A 52 19.00 15.01 13.69
CA LEU A 52 17.71 14.42 14.05
C LEU A 52 17.84 13.20 14.97
N PHE A 53 18.92 12.41 14.86
CA PHE A 53 19.19 11.27 15.74
C PHE A 53 19.24 11.67 17.22
N HIS A 54 19.90 12.78 17.55
CA HIS A 54 20.08 13.19 18.94
C HIS A 54 18.79 13.70 19.61
N TYR A 55 17.83 14.14 18.80
CA TYR A 55 16.50 14.55 19.26
C TYR A 55 15.48 13.43 19.20
N ALA A 56 15.61 12.52 18.23
CA ALA A 56 14.64 11.46 18.00
C ALA A 56 14.83 10.25 18.91
N ILE A 57 16.06 10.03 19.37
CA ILE A 57 16.43 8.85 20.14
C ILE A 57 16.77 9.26 21.57
N PRO A 58 16.25 8.56 22.60
CA PRO A 58 16.65 8.78 24.00
C PRO A 58 18.17 8.77 24.16
N LYS A 59 18.69 9.75 24.91
CA LYS A 59 20.15 10.00 25.03
C LYS A 59 20.91 8.78 25.54
N GLU A 60 20.30 8.03 26.45
CA GLU A 60 20.89 6.83 27.03
C GLU A 60 21.05 5.68 26.02
N TRP A 61 20.34 5.70 24.88
CA TRP A 61 20.49 4.70 23.81
C TRP A 61 21.66 4.98 22.87
N HIS A 62 22.17 6.22 22.85
CA HIS A 62 23.11 6.68 21.82
C HIS A 62 24.39 5.85 21.79
N ALA A 63 25.05 5.66 22.93
CA ALA A 63 26.32 4.95 23.02
C ALA A 63 26.19 3.49 22.53
N PHE A 64 25.16 2.79 23.00
CA PHE A 64 24.89 1.42 22.59
C PHE A 64 24.64 1.31 21.08
N ILE A 65 23.69 2.09 20.55
CA ILE A 65 23.33 2.06 19.12
C ILE A 65 24.54 2.38 18.23
N LEU A 66 25.32 3.41 18.60
CA LEU A 66 26.50 3.81 17.85
C LEU A 66 27.68 2.84 18.01
N SER A 67 27.66 1.93 18.98
CA SER A 67 28.66 0.86 19.11
C SER A 67 28.38 -0.34 18.20
N ARG A 68 27.11 -0.60 17.82
CA ARG A 68 26.70 -1.83 17.10
C ARG A 68 26.77 -1.70 15.59
N SER A 69 27.09 -2.78 14.87
CA SER A 69 26.85 -2.80 13.43
C SER A 69 25.35 -2.73 13.14
N LEU A 70 24.99 -2.29 11.93
CA LEU A 70 23.59 -2.23 11.51
C LEU A 70 22.91 -3.61 11.55
N LYS A 71 23.65 -4.67 11.20
CA LYS A 71 23.14 -6.03 11.20
C LYS A 71 22.80 -6.48 12.62
N GLU A 72 23.74 -6.36 13.55
CA GLU A 72 23.52 -6.70 14.96
C GLU A 72 22.36 -5.90 15.55
N PHE A 73 22.22 -4.62 15.18
CA PHE A 73 21.11 -3.80 15.67
C PHE A 73 19.76 -4.28 15.10
N LEU A 74 19.69 -4.62 13.82
CA LEU A 74 18.47 -5.19 13.23
C LEU A 74 18.11 -6.56 13.81
N ASP A 75 19.11 -7.40 14.07
CA ASP A 75 18.94 -8.70 14.72
C ASP A 75 18.39 -8.52 16.15
N LEU A 76 18.93 -7.57 16.91
CA LEU A 76 18.40 -7.21 18.24
C LEU A 76 16.92 -6.77 18.17
N LEU A 77 16.56 -5.93 17.21
CA LEU A 77 15.18 -5.44 17.09
C LEU A 77 14.20 -6.56 16.70
N MET A 78 14.60 -7.48 15.81
CA MET A 78 13.66 -8.39 15.14
C MET A 78 13.76 -9.87 15.53
N ARG A 79 14.96 -10.36 15.87
CA ARG A 79 15.29 -11.80 15.88
C ARG A 79 15.77 -12.29 17.23
N ASP A 80 16.57 -11.49 17.93
CA ASP A 80 17.20 -11.92 19.18
C ASP A 80 16.18 -12.04 20.31
N ASP A 81 16.37 -13.05 21.16
CA ASP A 81 15.59 -13.22 22.39
C ASP A 81 15.97 -12.15 23.42
N SER A 82 15.02 -11.27 23.75
CA SER A 82 15.22 -10.17 24.68
C SER A 82 15.52 -10.64 26.12
N ASP A 83 15.20 -11.89 26.46
CA ASP A 83 15.41 -12.44 27.80
C ASP A 83 16.75 -13.18 27.94
N ASN A 84 17.43 -13.46 26.83
CA ASN A 84 18.69 -14.21 26.80
C ASN A 84 19.70 -13.60 25.82
N LEU A 85 19.92 -12.29 25.94
CA LEU A 85 20.86 -11.55 25.10
C LEU A 85 22.31 -11.90 25.47
N LYS A 86 23.07 -12.41 24.48
CA LYS A 86 24.51 -12.66 24.59
C LYS A 86 25.27 -11.65 23.74
N LEU A 87 25.33 -10.41 24.19
CA LEU A 87 25.98 -9.31 23.48
C LEU A 87 27.38 -9.03 24.02
N GLU A 88 28.37 -8.94 23.14
CA GLU A 88 29.73 -8.52 23.48
C GLU A 88 29.86 -6.99 23.50
N GLY A 89 30.50 -6.44 24.54
CA GLY A 89 30.77 -5.01 24.70
C GLY A 89 29.65 -4.24 25.40
N GLU A 90 29.38 -3.02 24.92
CA GLU A 90 28.34 -2.13 25.46
C GLU A 90 26.98 -2.85 25.55
N GLN A 91 26.35 -2.82 26.71
CA GLN A 91 25.07 -3.47 26.93
C GLN A 91 23.91 -2.53 26.56
N PRO A 92 22.78 -3.07 26.07
CA PRO A 92 21.62 -2.25 25.75
C PRO A 92 21.01 -1.67 27.04
N PRO A 93 20.64 -0.38 27.05
CA PRO A 93 19.92 0.20 28.17
C PRO A 93 18.59 -0.54 28.43
N ALA A 94 18.17 -0.64 29.69
CA ALA A 94 16.92 -1.29 30.05
C ALA A 94 15.71 -0.66 29.33
N SER A 95 15.66 0.67 29.21
CA SER A 95 14.59 1.38 28.49
C SER A 95 14.49 1.00 27.00
N LEU A 96 15.62 0.67 26.35
CA LEU A 96 15.62 0.18 24.96
C LEU A 96 15.04 -1.23 24.88
N ILE A 97 15.44 -2.13 25.78
CA ILE A 97 14.92 -3.50 25.81
C ILE A 97 13.42 -3.51 26.12
N ASP A 98 12.97 -2.68 27.06
CA ASP A 98 11.55 -2.55 27.39
C ASP A 98 10.74 -2.00 26.21
N TYR A 99 11.30 -1.03 25.47
CA TYR A 99 10.68 -0.53 24.24
C TYR A 99 10.59 -1.64 23.17
N ILE A 100 11.66 -2.42 22.98
CA ILE A 100 11.67 -3.56 22.03
C ILE A 100 10.63 -4.60 22.41
N ARG A 101 10.59 -5.03 23.68
CA ARG A 101 9.58 -5.99 24.17
C ARG A 101 8.17 -5.45 23.96
N THR A 102 7.93 -4.19 24.28
CA THR A 102 6.61 -3.54 24.14
C THR A 102 6.15 -3.55 22.68
N VAL A 103 6.99 -3.10 21.74
CA VAL A 103 6.64 -3.09 20.32
C VAL A 103 6.41 -4.50 19.78
N ARG A 104 7.23 -5.49 20.17
CA ARG A 104 7.05 -6.90 19.77
C ARG A 104 5.74 -7.50 20.28
N ASN A 105 5.42 -7.27 21.55
CA ASN A 105 4.18 -7.73 22.19
C ASN A 105 2.95 -7.10 21.56
N LEU A 106 3.03 -5.80 21.24
CA LEU A 106 1.94 -5.04 20.64
C LEU A 106 1.80 -5.26 19.12
N SER A 107 2.79 -5.89 18.49
CA SER A 107 2.71 -6.24 17.07
C SER A 107 1.87 -7.50 16.86
N LEU A 108 1.06 -7.49 15.79
CA LEU A 108 0.36 -8.69 15.34
C LEU A 108 1.35 -9.72 14.78
N GLY A 109 1.20 -10.94 15.25
CA GLY A 109 1.91 -12.14 14.83
C GLY A 109 1.75 -12.41 13.35
N ARG A 110 2.86 -12.82 12.73
CA ARG A 110 2.99 -13.04 11.29
C ARG A 110 3.26 -14.49 10.91
N SER A 111 3.33 -15.37 11.90
CA SER A 111 3.58 -16.79 11.69
C SER A 111 2.47 -17.39 10.84
N PHE A 112 2.85 -18.01 9.74
CA PHE A 112 1.94 -18.71 8.84
C PHE A 112 2.15 -20.20 8.97
N THR A 113 1.06 -20.93 9.20
CA THR A 113 1.07 -22.38 9.20
C THR A 113 0.48 -22.85 7.87
N PRO A 114 1.29 -23.46 6.99
CA PRO A 114 0.77 -23.97 5.72
C PRO A 114 -0.28 -25.06 5.97
N PRO A 115 -1.24 -25.23 5.05
CA PRO A 115 -2.20 -26.32 5.13
C PRO A 115 -1.51 -27.69 5.26
N SER A 116 -2.06 -28.56 6.12
CA SER A 116 -1.52 -29.91 6.34
C SER A 116 -1.61 -30.77 5.08
N GLU A 117 -2.64 -30.54 4.26
CA GLU A 117 -2.82 -31.18 2.98
C GLU A 117 -2.16 -30.40 1.86
N LYS A 118 -1.66 -31.12 0.86
CA LYS A 118 -1.01 -30.50 -0.28
C LYS A 118 -2.05 -29.72 -1.10
N LEU A 119 -1.85 -28.41 -1.20
CA LEU A 119 -2.71 -27.54 -1.98
C LEU A 119 -2.79 -27.97 -3.45
N PRO A 120 -3.96 -27.78 -4.09
CA PRO A 120 -4.08 -28.07 -5.51
C PRO A 120 -3.13 -27.22 -6.37
N VAL A 121 -2.53 -27.86 -7.37
CA VAL A 121 -1.62 -27.19 -8.29
C VAL A 121 -2.43 -26.50 -9.38
N LEU A 122 -2.28 -25.18 -9.50
CA LEU A 122 -2.93 -24.41 -10.56
C LEU A 122 -2.42 -24.87 -11.94
N PRO A 123 -3.32 -25.08 -12.92
CA PRO A 123 -2.92 -25.41 -14.28
C PRO A 123 -1.94 -24.38 -14.86
N ARG A 124 -1.00 -24.84 -15.69
CA ARG A 124 0.01 -23.96 -16.30
C ARG A 124 -0.62 -22.81 -17.10
N SER A 125 -1.78 -23.05 -17.71
CA SER A 125 -2.56 -22.06 -18.45
C SER A 125 -3.16 -20.96 -17.56
N VAL A 126 -3.41 -21.25 -16.28
CA VAL A 126 -3.92 -20.32 -15.27
C VAL A 126 -2.79 -19.53 -14.62
N ALA A 127 -1.66 -20.19 -14.35
CA ALA A 127 -0.49 -19.61 -13.68
C ALA A 127 0.38 -18.71 -14.60
N VAL A 128 -0.01 -18.48 -15.86
CA VAL A 128 0.76 -17.69 -16.83
C VAL A 128 0.99 -16.27 -16.31
N GLY A 129 2.25 -15.84 -16.27
CA GLY A 129 2.64 -14.49 -15.84
C GLY A 129 2.73 -14.30 -14.31
N MET A 130 2.49 -15.35 -13.52
CA MET A 130 2.74 -15.31 -12.08
C MET A 130 4.22 -15.56 -11.78
N ASN A 131 4.81 -14.70 -10.92
CA ASN A 131 6.10 -14.98 -10.30
C ASN A 131 5.91 -15.85 -9.04
N VAL A 132 7.01 -16.32 -8.44
CA VAL A 132 6.97 -17.21 -7.25
C VAL A 132 6.07 -16.64 -6.15
N LYS A 133 6.26 -15.36 -5.79
CA LYS A 133 5.44 -14.66 -4.79
C LYS A 133 3.95 -14.67 -5.15
N LYS A 134 3.61 -14.33 -6.40
CA LYS A 134 2.22 -14.24 -6.83
C LYS A 134 1.55 -15.60 -6.88
N THR A 135 2.27 -16.63 -7.32
CA THR A 135 1.79 -18.02 -7.26
C THR A 135 1.50 -18.44 -5.82
N HIS A 136 2.40 -18.12 -4.89
CA HIS A 136 2.20 -18.38 -3.46
C HIS A 136 0.96 -17.67 -2.92
N GLU A 137 0.81 -16.36 -3.16
CA GLU A 137 -0.36 -15.59 -2.70
C GLU A 137 -1.67 -16.13 -3.27
N VAL A 138 -1.74 -16.31 -4.59
CA VAL A 138 -2.96 -16.74 -5.28
C VAL A 138 -3.35 -18.17 -4.87
N THR A 139 -2.40 -19.08 -4.75
CA THR A 139 -2.70 -20.49 -4.43
C THR A 139 -3.20 -20.63 -3.00
N ASN A 140 -2.52 -20.01 -2.03
CA ASN A 140 -2.93 -20.08 -0.62
C ASN A 140 -4.24 -19.35 -0.37
N PHE A 141 -4.46 -18.18 -0.99
CA PHE A 141 -5.69 -17.43 -0.77
C PHE A 141 -6.91 -18.06 -1.45
N ALA A 142 -6.75 -18.60 -2.67
CA ALA A 142 -7.85 -19.29 -3.34
C ALA A 142 -8.36 -20.49 -2.53
N ASP A 143 -7.42 -21.31 -2.04
CA ASP A 143 -7.76 -22.43 -1.13
C ASP A 143 -8.42 -21.95 0.16
N TYR A 144 -7.85 -20.91 0.78
CA TYR A 144 -8.40 -20.30 1.99
C TYR A 144 -9.86 -19.85 1.81
N LEU A 145 -10.16 -19.14 0.71
CA LEU A 145 -11.51 -18.64 0.41
C LEU A 145 -12.52 -19.76 0.18
N VAL A 146 -12.09 -20.86 -0.46
CA VAL A 146 -12.96 -22.03 -0.67
C VAL A 146 -13.28 -22.71 0.66
N ARG A 147 -12.26 -23.01 1.48
CA ARG A 147 -12.48 -23.58 2.81
C ARG A 147 -13.33 -22.66 3.69
N LEU A 148 -13.13 -21.34 3.60
CA LEU A 148 -13.93 -20.36 4.33
C LEU A 148 -15.41 -20.41 3.89
N SER A 149 -15.67 -20.51 2.59
CA SER A 149 -17.05 -20.61 2.08
C SER A 149 -17.75 -21.91 2.47
N GLU A 150 -17.02 -23.03 2.54
CA GLU A 150 -17.54 -24.33 2.99
C GLU A 150 -17.89 -24.29 4.48
N ASP A 151 -17.02 -23.69 5.29
CA ASP A 151 -17.27 -23.46 6.71
C ASP A 151 -18.49 -22.57 6.94
N ILE A 152 -18.63 -21.47 6.19
CA ILE A 152 -19.80 -20.59 6.26
C ILE A 152 -21.07 -21.37 5.92
N SER A 153 -21.05 -22.17 4.85
CA SER A 153 -22.19 -23.02 4.47
C SER A 153 -22.59 -23.96 5.61
N SER A 154 -21.62 -24.65 6.21
CA SER A 154 -21.88 -25.59 7.31
C SER A 154 -22.40 -24.92 8.60
N GLN A 155 -21.94 -23.71 8.94
CA GLN A 155 -22.24 -23.05 10.22
C GLN A 155 -23.41 -22.05 10.15
N CYS A 156 -23.66 -21.48 8.97
CA CYS A 156 -24.63 -20.40 8.75
C CYS A 156 -25.80 -20.83 7.85
N GLY A 157 -25.71 -21.99 7.19
CA GLY A 157 -26.82 -22.56 6.43
C GLY A 157 -27.10 -21.89 5.08
N TYR A 158 -26.15 -21.10 4.55
CA TYR A 158 -26.23 -20.52 3.21
C TYR A 158 -24.90 -20.69 2.45
N GLU A 159 -24.99 -20.88 1.14
CA GLU A 159 -23.82 -21.04 0.28
C GLU A 159 -23.41 -19.73 -0.36
N ILE A 160 -22.11 -19.50 -0.49
CA ILE A 160 -21.59 -18.35 -1.23
C ILE A 160 -21.73 -18.64 -2.73
N SER A 161 -22.55 -17.83 -3.39
CA SER A 161 -22.86 -17.92 -4.81
C SER A 161 -21.78 -17.32 -5.70
N HIS A 162 -21.22 -16.16 -5.33
CA HIS A 162 -20.21 -15.44 -6.10
C HIS A 162 -19.17 -14.79 -5.18
N TYR A 163 -17.97 -14.61 -5.73
CA TYR A 163 -16.85 -13.95 -5.08
C TYR A 163 -16.56 -12.63 -5.80
N VAL A 164 -16.62 -11.52 -5.08
CA VAL A 164 -16.37 -10.18 -5.62
C VAL A 164 -14.92 -9.81 -5.36
N ASP A 165 -14.08 -9.78 -6.39
CA ASP A 165 -12.65 -9.45 -6.29
C ASP A 165 -12.43 -7.94 -6.41
N PHE A 166 -12.10 -7.29 -5.29
CA PHE A 166 -11.93 -5.85 -5.20
C PHE A 166 -10.53 -5.43 -5.68
N GLY A 167 -10.48 -4.58 -6.70
CA GLY A 167 -9.21 -4.14 -7.28
C GLY A 167 -8.47 -5.30 -7.93
N SER A 168 -9.19 -6.09 -8.72
CA SER A 168 -8.71 -7.38 -9.26
C SER A 168 -7.42 -7.28 -10.07
N GLY A 169 -7.03 -6.10 -10.55
CA GLY A 169 -5.82 -5.93 -11.35
C GLY A 169 -5.91 -6.76 -12.62
N GLN A 170 -4.89 -7.59 -12.85
CA GLN A 170 -4.86 -8.57 -13.95
C GLN A 170 -5.67 -9.86 -13.66
N ASN A 171 -6.47 -9.85 -12.59
CA ASN A 171 -7.42 -10.88 -12.18
C ASN A 171 -6.79 -12.28 -11.99
N TYR A 172 -5.62 -12.33 -11.35
CA TYR A 172 -4.93 -13.60 -11.10
C TYR A 172 -5.67 -14.48 -10.08
N LEU A 173 -6.17 -13.88 -9.01
CA LEU A 173 -6.97 -14.57 -8.00
C LEU A 173 -8.29 -15.04 -8.57
N GLY A 174 -9.06 -14.14 -9.18
CA GLY A 174 -10.35 -14.50 -9.78
C GLY A 174 -10.23 -15.57 -10.86
N ARG A 175 -9.19 -15.52 -11.71
CA ARG A 175 -8.91 -16.59 -12.68
C ARG A 175 -8.63 -17.93 -12.01
N ALA A 176 -7.84 -17.94 -10.93
CA ALA A 176 -7.56 -19.17 -10.18
C ALA A 176 -8.84 -19.74 -9.56
N MET A 177 -9.66 -18.89 -8.94
CA MET A 177 -10.94 -19.26 -8.35
C MET A 177 -11.95 -19.78 -9.38
N ALA A 178 -12.00 -19.18 -10.57
CA ALA A 178 -12.92 -19.58 -11.64
C ALA A 178 -12.48 -20.83 -12.40
N SER A 179 -11.20 -21.19 -12.36
CA SER A 179 -10.67 -22.36 -13.06
C SER A 179 -10.71 -23.61 -12.18
N GLU A 180 -10.46 -24.78 -12.79
CA GLU A 180 -10.19 -26.00 -12.06
C GLU A 180 -8.98 -25.79 -11.11
N PRO A 181 -9.06 -26.24 -9.85
CA PRO A 181 -10.11 -27.12 -9.27
C PRO A 181 -11.29 -26.40 -8.62
N TYR A 182 -11.21 -25.09 -8.39
CA TYR A 182 -12.15 -24.39 -7.53
C TYR A 182 -13.51 -24.10 -8.19
N ASN A 183 -13.52 -23.82 -9.51
CA ASN A 183 -14.73 -23.66 -10.32
C ASN A 183 -15.79 -22.72 -9.70
N ARG A 184 -15.36 -21.56 -9.18
CA ARG A 184 -16.24 -20.55 -8.55
C ARG A 184 -16.66 -19.44 -9.51
N HIS A 185 -17.77 -18.77 -9.22
CA HIS A 185 -18.21 -17.60 -9.98
C HIS A 185 -17.57 -16.33 -9.39
N VAL A 186 -16.82 -15.60 -10.20
CA VAL A 186 -16.07 -14.43 -9.77
C VAL A 186 -16.55 -13.18 -10.50
N VAL A 187 -16.78 -12.13 -9.72
CA VAL A 187 -17.06 -10.78 -10.20
C VAL A 187 -15.81 -9.93 -9.95
N ALA A 188 -15.04 -9.66 -11.00
CA ALA A 188 -13.81 -8.88 -10.95
C ALA A 188 -14.12 -7.40 -11.11
N VAL A 189 -13.89 -6.60 -10.05
CA VAL A 189 -14.12 -5.16 -10.05
C VAL A 189 -12.79 -4.42 -10.19
N GLU A 190 -12.63 -3.68 -11.28
CA GLU A 190 -11.40 -2.94 -11.59
C GLU A 190 -11.73 -1.61 -12.25
N GLY A 191 -11.05 -0.55 -11.79
CA GLY A 191 -11.25 0.81 -12.29
C GLY A 191 -10.29 1.21 -13.41
N ARG A 192 -9.27 0.41 -13.72
CA ARG A 192 -8.27 0.67 -14.77
C ARG A 192 -8.49 -0.25 -15.97
N GLU A 193 -8.93 0.32 -17.10
CA GLU A 193 -9.19 -0.41 -18.34
C GLU A 193 -7.98 -1.22 -18.86
N ASN A 194 -6.76 -0.70 -18.69
CA ASN A 194 -5.55 -1.42 -19.08
C ASN A 194 -5.37 -2.74 -18.31
N ASN A 195 -5.75 -2.77 -17.03
CA ASN A 195 -5.69 -3.97 -16.21
C ASN A 195 -6.75 -4.98 -16.68
N VAL A 196 -7.98 -4.51 -16.94
CA VAL A 196 -9.08 -5.34 -17.46
C VAL A 196 -8.71 -5.96 -18.81
N THR A 197 -8.19 -5.17 -19.74
CA THR A 197 -7.75 -5.64 -21.06
C THR A 197 -6.65 -6.70 -20.95
N ALA A 198 -5.67 -6.48 -20.07
CA ALA A 198 -4.61 -7.46 -19.81
C ALA A 198 -5.18 -8.76 -19.20
N ALA A 199 -6.15 -8.64 -18.29
CA ALA A 199 -6.82 -9.78 -17.67
C ALA A 199 -7.59 -10.63 -18.69
N ARG A 200 -8.41 -9.98 -19.54
CA ARG A 200 -9.16 -10.64 -20.64
C ARG A 200 -8.24 -11.44 -21.58
N GLY A 201 -7.06 -10.90 -21.89
CA GLY A 201 -6.07 -11.59 -22.72
C GLY A 201 -5.52 -12.87 -22.07
N LEU A 202 -5.33 -12.87 -20.76
CA LEU A 202 -4.91 -14.05 -19.99
C LEU A 202 -6.05 -15.05 -19.83
N ASP A 203 -7.30 -14.61 -19.76
CA ASP A 203 -8.47 -15.49 -19.61
C ASP A 203 -8.65 -16.41 -20.82
N VAL A 204 -8.37 -15.90 -22.03
CA VAL A 204 -8.30 -16.71 -23.26
C VAL A 204 -7.27 -17.82 -23.15
N THR A 205 -6.14 -17.54 -22.50
CA THR A 205 -5.07 -18.53 -22.32
C THR A 205 -5.46 -19.59 -21.30
N SER A 206 -6.21 -19.23 -20.26
CA SER A 206 -6.76 -20.17 -19.27
C SER A 206 -7.95 -20.99 -19.76
N GLY A 207 -8.59 -20.59 -20.87
CA GLY A 207 -9.79 -21.23 -21.38
C GLY A 207 -11.10 -20.73 -20.76
N LEU A 208 -11.06 -19.70 -19.91
CA LEU A 208 -12.25 -19.05 -19.34
C LEU A 208 -12.98 -18.14 -20.33
N ALA A 209 -12.27 -17.68 -21.37
CA ALA A 209 -12.84 -16.87 -22.43
C ALA A 209 -12.50 -17.47 -23.80
N VAL A 210 -13.44 -17.42 -24.73
CA VAL A 210 -13.23 -17.90 -26.09
C VAL A 210 -12.69 -16.76 -26.93
N LYS A 211 -11.58 -17.02 -27.62
CA LYS A 211 -11.04 -16.05 -28.58
C LYS A 211 -12.05 -15.89 -29.73
N PRO A 212 -12.52 -14.67 -30.02
CA PRO A 212 -13.44 -14.46 -31.13
C PRO A 212 -12.78 -14.90 -32.43
N LYS A 213 -13.44 -15.81 -33.16
CA LYS A 213 -12.97 -16.31 -34.45
C LYS A 213 -13.38 -15.33 -35.53
N VAL A 214 -12.45 -14.53 -36.03
CA VAL A 214 -12.70 -13.64 -37.16
C VAL A 214 -12.54 -14.39 -38.46
N MET A 215 -13.67 -14.74 -39.09
CA MET A 215 -13.71 -15.34 -40.41
C MET A 215 -13.76 -14.22 -41.46
N ARG A 216 -12.63 -13.92 -42.09
CA ARG A 216 -12.56 -12.90 -43.16
C ARG A 216 -12.70 -13.55 -44.53
N ASN A 217 -13.54 -12.97 -45.38
CA ASN A 217 -13.54 -13.32 -46.81
C ASN A 217 -12.26 -12.76 -47.45
N LYS A 218 -11.34 -13.66 -47.82
CA LYS A 218 -10.02 -13.30 -48.37
C LYS A 218 -10.11 -12.35 -49.57
N LYS A 219 -11.07 -12.56 -50.47
CA LYS A 219 -11.25 -11.72 -51.67
C LYS A 219 -11.72 -10.30 -51.33
N LEU A 220 -12.57 -10.18 -50.32
CA LEU A 220 -13.12 -8.90 -49.88
C LEU A 220 -12.06 -8.09 -49.09
N TRP A 221 -11.29 -8.77 -48.24
CA TRP A 221 -10.20 -8.14 -47.49
C TRP A 221 -9.10 -7.59 -48.40
N THR A 222 -8.73 -8.31 -49.47
CA THR A 222 -7.77 -7.80 -50.47
C THR A 222 -8.27 -6.51 -51.12
N LYS A 223 -9.55 -6.43 -51.48
CA LYS A 223 -10.16 -5.21 -52.04
C LYS A 223 -10.16 -4.04 -51.04
N ILE A 224 -10.40 -4.31 -49.75
CA ILE A 224 -10.33 -3.29 -48.69
C ILE A 224 -8.90 -2.75 -48.55
N LEU A 225 -7.89 -3.62 -48.61
CA LEU A 225 -6.49 -3.19 -48.55
C LEU A 225 -6.08 -2.37 -49.78
N GLU A 226 -6.58 -2.73 -50.97
CA GLU A 226 -6.37 -1.97 -52.20
C GLU A 226 -7.03 -0.57 -52.12
N ALA A 227 -8.26 -0.49 -51.58
CA ALA A 227 -8.97 0.78 -51.38
C ALA A 227 -8.34 1.67 -50.29
N ARG A 228 -7.75 1.07 -49.25
CA ARG A 228 -7.03 1.78 -48.18
C ARG A 228 -5.75 2.46 -48.69
N GLY A 229 -5.12 1.89 -49.71
CA GLY A 229 -3.85 2.37 -50.26
C GLY A 229 -2.63 2.14 -49.33
N PRO A 230 -1.40 2.32 -49.83
CA PRO A 230 -0.17 2.06 -49.09
C PRO A 230 0.11 3.07 -47.97
N ASP A 231 -0.35 4.31 -48.11
CA ASP A 231 -0.06 5.40 -47.15
C ASP A 231 -0.95 5.35 -45.89
N GLY A 232 -2.07 4.62 -45.94
CA GLY A 232 -3.02 4.50 -44.84
C GLY A 232 -2.73 3.39 -43.84
N GLN A 233 -1.56 2.73 -43.91
CA GLN A 233 -1.30 1.43 -43.27
C GLN A 233 -1.39 1.43 -41.73
N GLU A 234 -1.09 2.57 -41.09
CA GLU A 234 -1.19 2.78 -39.63
C GLU A 234 -2.40 3.66 -39.23
N ASP A 235 -3.20 4.13 -40.19
CA ASP A 235 -4.35 5.00 -39.94
C ASP A 235 -5.65 4.16 -39.75
N PRO A 236 -6.26 4.19 -38.55
CA PRO A 236 -7.52 3.49 -38.26
C PRO A 236 -8.72 4.06 -39.03
N GLU A 237 -8.76 5.38 -39.30
CA GLU A 237 -9.85 6.03 -40.02
C GLU A 237 -9.82 5.67 -41.51
N ALA A 238 -8.63 5.61 -42.11
CA ALA A 238 -8.46 5.13 -43.48
C ALA A 238 -8.94 3.68 -43.65
N LEU A 239 -8.72 2.82 -42.64
CA LEU A 239 -9.23 1.45 -42.65
C LEU A 239 -10.76 1.42 -42.56
N ALA A 240 -11.35 2.19 -41.64
CA ALA A 240 -12.80 2.26 -41.47
C ALA A 240 -13.51 2.77 -42.74
N LYS A 241 -12.92 3.78 -43.39
CA LYS A 241 -13.43 4.33 -44.66
C LYS A 241 -13.38 3.29 -45.79
N ALA A 242 -12.24 2.60 -45.96
CA ALA A 242 -12.08 1.57 -46.98
C ALA A 242 -13.02 0.36 -46.77
N ILE A 243 -13.27 -0.01 -45.50
CA ILE A 243 -14.28 -1.03 -45.17
C ILE A 243 -15.66 -0.58 -45.65
N ARG A 244 -16.06 0.66 -45.36
CA ARG A 244 -17.38 1.19 -45.74
C ARG A 244 -17.57 1.28 -47.26
N GLU A 245 -16.52 1.68 -47.98
CA GLU A 245 -16.55 1.78 -49.44
C GLU A 245 -16.65 0.42 -50.15
N VAL A 246 -15.98 -0.61 -49.62
CA VAL A 246 -15.87 -1.92 -50.29
C VAL A 246 -16.91 -2.93 -49.82
N ALA A 247 -17.28 -2.91 -48.53
CA ALA A 247 -18.20 -3.88 -47.93
C ALA A 247 -19.59 -3.29 -47.61
N GLY A 248 -19.78 -1.97 -47.72
CA GLY A 248 -21.03 -1.30 -47.33
C GLY A 248 -21.27 -1.34 -45.82
N ASP A 249 -22.49 -1.00 -45.38
CA ASP A 249 -22.92 -1.08 -43.97
C ASP A 249 -23.33 -2.52 -43.55
N GLU A 250 -23.03 -3.55 -44.35
CA GLU A 250 -23.30 -4.95 -43.99
C GLU A 250 -22.34 -5.43 -42.90
N ALA A 251 -22.88 -6.10 -41.87
CA ALA A 251 -22.24 -6.44 -40.60
C ALA A 251 -21.15 -7.54 -40.70
N PHE A 252 -20.09 -7.32 -41.49
CA PHE A 252 -18.90 -8.15 -41.44
C PHE A 252 -17.86 -7.57 -40.47
N GLU A 253 -17.42 -8.38 -39.52
CA GLU A 253 -16.53 -7.96 -38.44
C GLU A 253 -15.08 -7.86 -38.95
N PHE A 254 -14.65 -6.64 -39.29
CA PHE A 254 -13.32 -6.35 -39.84
C PHE A 254 -12.34 -5.77 -38.82
N ARG A 255 -12.79 -5.47 -37.60
CA ARG A 255 -11.91 -4.99 -36.54
C ARG A 255 -10.75 -5.96 -36.29
N PRO A 256 -9.56 -5.46 -35.92
CA PRO A 256 -8.49 -6.28 -35.39
C PRO A 256 -8.99 -7.20 -34.29
N VAL A 257 -8.50 -8.45 -34.25
CA VAL A 257 -8.88 -9.44 -33.22
C VAL A 257 -8.64 -8.93 -31.79
N LYS A 258 -7.73 -7.97 -31.62
CA LYS A 258 -7.44 -7.31 -30.34
C LYS A 258 -8.54 -6.35 -29.87
N GLU A 259 -9.40 -5.89 -30.79
CA GLU A 259 -10.52 -4.96 -30.53
C GLU A 259 -11.86 -5.69 -30.37
N LEU A 260 -11.87 -7.02 -30.52
CA LEU A 260 -13.05 -7.84 -30.28
C LEU A 260 -13.09 -8.30 -28.84
N GLU A 261 -14.26 -8.19 -28.23
CA GLU A 261 -14.47 -8.66 -26.87
C GLU A 261 -14.41 -10.19 -26.84
N ALA A 262 -13.74 -10.73 -25.84
CA ALA A 262 -13.70 -12.17 -25.61
C ALA A 262 -15.08 -12.63 -25.12
N GLU A 263 -15.57 -13.74 -25.66
CA GLU A 263 -16.86 -14.30 -25.24
C GLU A 263 -16.67 -15.16 -23.99
N TYR A 264 -17.45 -14.86 -22.95
CA TYR A 264 -17.49 -15.64 -21.71
C TYR A 264 -18.73 -16.54 -21.75
N THR A 265 -18.53 -17.85 -21.72
CA THR A 265 -19.64 -18.82 -21.67
C THR A 265 -19.78 -19.36 -20.26
N VAL A 266 -20.99 -19.27 -19.70
CA VAL A 266 -21.30 -19.84 -18.39
C VAL A 266 -21.78 -21.27 -18.60
N GLU A 267 -20.95 -22.25 -18.29
CA GLU A 267 -21.30 -23.66 -18.34
C GLU A 267 -21.66 -24.17 -16.94
N LYS A 268 -22.70 -25.00 -16.84
CA LYS A 268 -23.14 -25.57 -15.56
C LYS A 268 -22.03 -26.44 -14.95
N GLY A 269 -21.61 -26.10 -13.73
CA GLY A 269 -20.55 -26.82 -13.00
C GLY A 269 -19.12 -26.34 -13.28
N LYS A 270 -18.94 -25.33 -14.15
CA LYS A 270 -17.66 -24.63 -14.32
C LYS A 270 -17.73 -23.25 -13.67
N GLY A 271 -16.59 -22.76 -13.21
CA GLY A 271 -16.48 -21.39 -12.75
C GLY A 271 -16.57 -20.39 -13.90
N SER A 272 -16.82 -19.13 -13.57
CA SER A 272 -16.93 -18.04 -14.54
C SER A 272 -16.31 -16.77 -14.01
N VAL A 273 -15.94 -15.86 -14.91
CA VAL A 273 -15.44 -14.53 -14.57
C VAL A 273 -16.32 -13.50 -15.27
N GLN A 274 -16.85 -12.55 -14.51
CA GLN A 274 -17.50 -11.36 -15.01
C GLN A 274 -16.65 -10.14 -14.64
N TYR A 275 -16.41 -9.24 -15.59
CA TYR A 275 -15.72 -7.98 -15.32
C TYR A 275 -16.73 -6.85 -15.20
N ILE A 276 -16.62 -6.08 -14.12
CA ILE A 276 -17.36 -4.83 -13.93
C ILE A 276 -16.34 -3.70 -13.85
N SER A 277 -16.41 -2.79 -14.82
CA SER A 277 -15.59 -1.58 -14.81
C SER A 277 -16.19 -0.60 -13.82
N GLY A 278 -15.47 -0.27 -12.76
CA GLY A 278 -15.96 0.62 -11.72
C GLY A 278 -14.86 1.05 -10.78
N ARG A 279 -14.80 2.36 -10.49
CA ARG A 279 -13.95 2.85 -9.41
C ARG A 279 -14.71 2.72 -8.11
N LEU A 280 -14.24 1.83 -7.24
CA LEU A 280 -14.78 1.67 -5.90
C LEU A 280 -14.37 2.89 -5.07
N GLU A 281 -15.29 3.85 -4.95
CA GLU A 281 -15.12 5.07 -4.13
C GLU A 281 -15.84 4.97 -2.78
N THR A 282 -16.67 3.94 -2.60
CA THR A 282 -17.37 3.64 -1.35
C THR A 282 -17.46 2.13 -1.12
N GLY A 283 -17.92 1.73 0.07
CA GLY A 283 -18.26 0.33 0.36
C GLY A 283 -19.67 -0.10 -0.12
N ASP A 284 -20.47 0.80 -0.68
CA ASP A 284 -21.77 0.47 -1.27
C ASP A 284 -21.56 -0.15 -2.66
N LEU A 285 -22.11 -1.34 -2.86
CA LEU A 285 -21.95 -2.14 -4.06
C LEU A 285 -23.26 -2.31 -4.83
N ALA A 286 -24.31 -1.53 -4.54
CA ALA A 286 -25.61 -1.66 -5.21
C ALA A 286 -25.47 -1.70 -6.75
N ASP A 287 -24.66 -0.81 -7.33
CA ASP A 287 -24.42 -0.75 -8.78
C ASP A 287 -23.67 -1.97 -9.33
N VAL A 288 -22.75 -2.53 -8.53
CA VAL A 288 -21.98 -3.74 -8.90
C VAL A 288 -22.91 -4.94 -8.85
N ILE A 289 -23.69 -5.08 -7.77
CA ILE A 289 -24.63 -6.18 -7.54
C ILE A 289 -25.73 -6.18 -8.62
N ALA A 290 -26.25 -5.02 -8.99
CA ALA A 290 -27.26 -4.88 -10.05
C ALA A 290 -26.78 -5.36 -11.43
N GLN A 291 -25.47 -5.36 -11.67
CA GLN A 291 -24.86 -5.83 -12.91
C GLN A 291 -24.56 -7.33 -12.92
N ILE A 292 -24.71 -8.04 -11.79
CA ILE A 292 -24.49 -9.48 -11.73
C ILE A 292 -25.69 -10.18 -12.38
N ASN A 293 -25.44 -11.00 -13.41
CA ASN A 293 -26.46 -11.77 -14.15
C ASN A 293 -27.64 -10.94 -14.73
N PRO A 294 -27.40 -9.93 -15.59
CA PRO A 294 -28.46 -9.05 -16.10
C PRO A 294 -29.46 -9.74 -17.07
N GLY A 295 -29.23 -11.02 -17.44
CA GLY A 295 -29.95 -11.75 -18.48
C GLY A 295 -30.87 -12.90 -18.04
N SER A 296 -30.91 -13.29 -16.76
CA SER A 296 -31.84 -14.32 -16.26
C SER A 296 -33.21 -13.70 -15.96
N GLN A 297 -34.09 -13.66 -16.97
CA GLN A 297 -35.44 -13.06 -16.92
C GLN A 297 -36.52 -14.02 -16.35
N THR A 298 -36.25 -14.68 -15.23
CA THR A 298 -37.31 -15.33 -14.44
C THR A 298 -37.22 -14.82 -13.00
N GLU A 299 -38.33 -14.30 -12.47
CA GLU A 299 -38.40 -13.79 -11.09
C GLU A 299 -38.00 -14.86 -10.04
N ASP A 300 -38.08 -16.14 -10.41
CA ASP A 300 -37.66 -17.29 -9.60
C ASP A 300 -36.13 -17.58 -9.63
N GLU A 301 -35.36 -17.01 -10.58
CA GLU A 301 -33.90 -17.20 -10.70
C GLU A 301 -33.06 -16.03 -10.18
N LYS A 302 -33.70 -14.93 -9.73
CA LYS A 302 -33.07 -14.02 -8.75
C LYS A 302 -32.92 -14.75 -7.42
N LYS A 303 -32.10 -15.80 -7.39
CA LYS A 303 -31.62 -16.39 -6.14
C LYS A 303 -31.08 -15.25 -5.29
N ASP A 304 -31.44 -15.24 -4.02
CA ASP A 304 -30.82 -14.39 -3.01
C ASP A 304 -29.29 -14.48 -3.15
N LEU A 305 -28.69 -13.41 -3.69
CA LEU A 305 -27.26 -13.38 -3.94
C LEU A 305 -26.55 -13.44 -2.60
N SER A 306 -25.78 -14.50 -2.41
CA SER A 306 -24.92 -14.65 -1.25
C SER A 306 -23.49 -14.45 -1.71
N LEU A 307 -22.96 -13.25 -1.50
CA LEU A 307 -21.70 -12.78 -2.05
C LEU A 307 -20.60 -12.78 -0.97
N MET A 308 -19.37 -13.09 -1.37
CA MET A 308 -18.18 -12.86 -0.55
C MET A 308 -17.30 -11.80 -1.20
N ALA A 309 -17.03 -10.70 -0.50
CA ALA A 309 -16.05 -9.71 -0.95
C ALA A 309 -14.63 -10.17 -0.59
N MET A 310 -13.75 -10.27 -1.59
CA MET A 310 -12.39 -10.74 -1.41
C MET A 310 -11.39 -9.76 -2.03
N SER A 311 -10.16 -9.72 -1.50
CA SER A 311 -9.06 -9.03 -2.17
C SER A 311 -7.69 -9.46 -1.66
N ILE A 312 -6.71 -9.42 -2.56
CA ILE A 312 -5.29 -9.40 -2.22
C ILE A 312 -4.70 -8.11 -2.75
N HIS A 313 -3.86 -7.47 -1.96
CA HIS A 313 -3.30 -6.16 -2.27
C HIS A 313 -4.36 -5.05 -2.40
N SER A 314 -5.32 -5.02 -1.47
CA SER A 314 -6.17 -3.84 -1.28
C SER A 314 -5.37 -2.68 -0.69
N CYS A 315 -5.03 -1.70 -1.53
CA CYS A 315 -4.20 -0.56 -1.14
C CYS A 315 -5.06 0.66 -0.77
N GLY A 316 -4.66 1.37 0.28
CA GLY A 316 -5.37 2.53 0.82
C GLY A 316 -6.80 2.20 1.24
N ASN A 317 -7.74 3.09 0.92
CA ASN A 317 -9.15 2.96 1.28
C ASN A 317 -9.86 1.78 0.61
N LEU A 318 -9.28 1.14 -0.42
CA LEU A 318 -9.92 -0.03 -1.03
C LEU A 318 -10.18 -1.14 0.00
N SER A 319 -9.26 -1.29 0.96
CA SER A 319 -9.46 -2.21 2.09
C SER A 319 -10.61 -1.78 3.02
N HIS A 320 -10.80 -0.48 3.24
CA HIS A 320 -11.93 0.05 4.02
C HIS A 320 -13.26 -0.19 3.30
N PHE A 321 -13.31 0.05 2.00
CA PHE A 321 -14.49 -0.18 1.17
C PHE A 321 -14.86 -1.67 1.14
N GLY A 322 -13.88 -2.55 0.95
CA GLY A 322 -14.08 -4.00 1.02
C GLY A 322 -14.67 -4.44 2.37
N ILE A 323 -14.15 -3.94 3.49
CA ILE A 323 -14.67 -4.28 4.83
C ILE A 323 -16.07 -3.67 5.07
N ARG A 324 -16.28 -2.40 4.72
CA ARG A 324 -17.58 -1.72 4.84
C ARG A 324 -18.66 -2.39 4.02
N SER A 325 -18.29 -3.04 2.91
CA SER A 325 -19.26 -3.72 2.05
C SER A 325 -20.07 -4.79 2.77
N LEU A 326 -19.52 -5.43 3.81
CA LEU A 326 -20.26 -6.39 4.63
C LEU A 326 -21.46 -5.75 5.33
N VAL A 327 -21.28 -4.54 5.84
CA VAL A 327 -22.27 -3.81 6.61
C VAL A 327 -23.29 -3.14 5.67
N LEU A 328 -22.80 -2.51 4.61
CA LEU A 328 -23.62 -1.68 3.72
C LEU A 328 -24.51 -2.49 2.78
N ASN A 329 -24.12 -3.71 2.42
CA ASN A 329 -24.82 -4.49 1.39
C ASN A 329 -25.45 -5.74 2.01
N PRO A 330 -26.78 -5.95 1.87
CA PRO A 330 -27.46 -7.15 2.34
C PRO A 330 -26.90 -8.45 1.72
N ASP A 331 -26.61 -8.42 0.42
CA ASP A 331 -26.14 -9.57 -0.37
C ASP A 331 -24.70 -9.98 -0.05
N ILE A 332 -23.89 -9.08 0.54
CA ILE A 332 -22.54 -9.42 0.99
C ILE A 332 -22.65 -10.13 2.33
N ARG A 333 -22.43 -11.44 2.32
CA ARG A 333 -22.56 -12.32 3.50
C ARG A 333 -21.22 -12.59 4.18
N ALA A 334 -20.10 -12.35 3.50
CA ALA A 334 -18.77 -12.46 4.08
C ALA A 334 -17.77 -11.52 3.39
N VAL A 335 -16.70 -11.18 4.11
CA VAL A 335 -15.53 -10.47 3.57
C VAL A 335 -14.25 -11.17 3.98
N ALA A 336 -13.25 -11.17 3.09
CA ALA A 336 -11.89 -11.63 3.34
C ALA A 336 -10.89 -10.69 2.64
N ILE A 337 -10.35 -9.73 3.38
CA ILE A 337 -9.64 -8.57 2.81
C ILE A 337 -8.19 -8.54 3.29
N VAL A 338 -7.24 -8.62 2.34
CA VAL A 338 -5.80 -8.45 2.63
C VAL A 338 -5.31 -7.08 2.17
N GLY A 339 -4.85 -6.27 3.12
CA GLY A 339 -4.25 -4.95 2.84
C GLY A 339 -2.79 -5.03 2.38
N CYS A 340 -2.37 -4.14 1.46
CA CYS A 340 -0.96 -4.06 0.98
C CYS A 340 -0.20 -2.80 1.41
N CYS A 341 -0.86 -1.65 1.31
CA CYS A 341 -0.24 -0.34 1.43
C CYS A 341 -1.20 0.63 2.09
N TYR A 342 -0.72 1.45 3.01
CA TYR A 342 -1.52 2.43 3.74
C TYR A 342 -1.25 3.87 3.28
N ASN A 343 -0.33 4.09 2.33
CA ASN A 343 0.04 5.43 1.85
C ASN A 343 -1.13 6.21 1.25
N LEU A 344 -2.06 5.49 0.60
CA LEU A 344 -3.25 6.04 -0.04
C LEU A 344 -4.50 5.94 0.85
N MET A 345 -4.32 5.61 2.13
CA MET A 345 -5.39 5.69 3.11
C MET A 345 -5.68 7.16 3.39
N THR A 346 -6.95 7.53 3.55
CA THR A 346 -7.35 8.89 3.98
C THR A 346 -7.59 8.90 5.49
N GLU A 347 -7.50 10.08 6.10
CA GLU A 347 -7.84 10.27 7.52
C GLU A 347 -9.28 10.78 7.63
N LYS A 348 -10.05 10.17 8.53
CA LYS A 348 -11.39 10.59 8.95
C LYS A 348 -11.33 11.79 9.87
N LEU A 349 -10.35 11.80 10.77
CA LEU A 349 -10.22 12.82 11.80
C LEU A 349 -9.42 14.02 11.28
N GLY A 350 -9.90 15.24 11.52
CA GLY A 350 -9.10 16.45 11.40
C GLY A 350 -9.91 17.71 11.75
N PRO A 351 -9.31 18.91 11.67
CA PRO A 351 -7.93 19.23 11.26
C PRO A 351 -6.84 18.71 12.22
N PRO A 352 -5.53 18.80 11.87
CA PRO A 352 -4.42 18.44 12.76
C PRO A 352 -4.62 19.04 14.16
N THR A 353 -4.43 18.22 15.20
CA THR A 353 -4.56 18.65 16.59
C THR A 353 -3.19 18.80 17.21
N TYR A 354 -2.95 19.93 17.87
CA TYR A 354 -1.72 20.19 18.63
C TYR A 354 -1.60 19.33 19.90
N LYS A 355 -2.64 18.54 20.23
CA LYS A 355 -2.62 17.57 21.33
C LYS A 355 -1.70 16.36 21.05
N HIS A 356 -1.29 16.15 19.80
CA HIS A 356 -0.28 15.15 19.44
C HIS A 356 1.05 15.85 19.14
N ALA A 357 1.90 15.96 20.16
CA ALA A 357 3.11 16.81 20.15
C ALA A 357 4.05 16.60 18.95
N PHE A 358 4.10 15.39 18.39
CA PHE A 358 5.05 15.04 17.32
C PHE A 358 4.38 14.71 15.97
N LEU A 359 3.05 14.86 15.86
CA LEU A 359 2.35 14.56 14.61
C LEU A 359 2.54 15.72 13.62
N ARG A 360 3.61 15.66 12.81
CA ARG A 360 3.90 16.71 11.82
C ARG A 360 2.81 16.80 10.75
N PRO A 361 2.42 18.02 10.33
CA PRO A 361 1.59 18.23 9.15
C PRO A 361 2.26 17.68 7.89
N THR A 362 1.47 17.17 6.94
CA THR A 362 2.00 16.80 5.62
C THR A 362 2.25 18.08 4.83
N LEU A 363 3.53 18.39 4.56
CA LEU A 363 3.90 19.57 3.80
C LEU A 363 3.73 19.36 2.31
N GLN A 364 3.23 20.41 1.64
CA GLN A 364 3.18 20.46 0.20
C GLN A 364 4.58 20.53 -0.39
N ALA A 365 4.91 19.60 -1.31
CA ALA A 365 6.17 19.66 -2.03
C ALA A 365 6.23 20.85 -2.98
N VAL A 366 7.39 21.49 -3.06
CA VAL A 366 7.62 22.71 -3.88
C VAL A 366 7.32 22.46 -5.36
N ASN A 367 7.54 21.23 -5.82
CA ASN A 367 7.34 20.78 -7.20
C ASN A 367 6.30 19.66 -7.31
N GLY A 368 5.30 19.63 -6.42
CA GLY A 368 4.22 18.66 -6.45
C GLY A 368 2.85 19.32 -6.38
N ARG A 369 1.79 18.54 -6.66
CA ARG A 369 0.39 18.88 -6.38
C ARG A 369 -0.22 17.79 -5.52
N LEU A 370 -0.24 17.90 -4.18
CA LEU A 370 -0.92 16.92 -3.32
C LEU A 370 -1.17 17.46 -1.89
N VAL A 371 -1.98 18.52 -1.76
CA VAL A 371 -2.59 18.91 -0.46
C VAL A 371 -3.99 18.31 -0.29
N ARG A 372 -4.59 17.77 -1.35
CA ARG A 372 -6.02 17.43 -1.34
C ARG A 372 -6.44 16.23 -0.50
N GLU A 373 -5.55 15.34 -0.07
CA GLU A 373 -5.98 14.09 0.60
C GLU A 373 -5.99 14.16 2.15
N SER A 374 -5.10 14.96 2.76
CA SER A 374 -5.03 15.05 4.24
C SER A 374 -6.09 15.96 4.85
N GLU A 375 -6.67 16.88 4.07
CA GLU A 375 -7.73 17.81 4.50
C GLU A 375 -9.14 17.32 4.15
N LYS A 376 -9.25 16.12 3.54
CA LYS A 376 -10.55 15.60 3.08
C LYS A 376 -11.52 15.25 4.21
N HIS A 377 -11.01 15.00 5.41
CA HIS A 377 -11.81 14.52 6.56
C HIS A 377 -12.76 13.41 6.13
N ASP A 378 -12.20 12.42 5.44
CA ASP A 378 -12.97 11.42 4.72
C ASP A 378 -13.75 10.55 5.71
N PRO A 379 -15.09 10.61 5.76
CA PRO A 379 -15.88 9.83 6.70
C PRO A 379 -15.65 8.31 6.59
N GLN A 380 -15.13 7.85 5.44
CA GLN A 380 -14.80 6.46 5.15
C GLN A 380 -13.31 6.12 5.36
N GLY A 381 -12.50 7.12 5.74
CA GLY A 381 -11.07 6.99 6.05
C GLY A 381 -10.80 6.32 7.41
N PHE A 382 -9.54 6.34 7.81
CA PHE A 382 -9.08 5.84 9.11
C PHE A 382 -9.28 6.90 10.22
N PRO A 383 -9.70 6.52 11.45
CA PRO A 383 -10.13 5.18 11.85
C PRO A 383 -11.54 4.83 11.37
N MET A 384 -11.77 3.55 11.09
CA MET A 384 -13.08 3.02 10.73
C MET A 384 -13.99 2.88 11.94
N SER A 385 -13.46 2.36 13.04
CA SER A 385 -14.21 2.05 14.26
C SER A 385 -14.51 3.28 15.12
N GLN A 386 -15.60 3.24 15.86
CA GLN A 386 -15.98 4.28 16.80
C GLN A 386 -15.03 4.32 18.00
N LYS A 387 -14.59 3.16 18.52
CA LYS A 387 -13.61 3.06 19.61
C LYS A 387 -12.33 3.82 19.29
N PHE A 388 -11.79 3.67 18.07
CA PHE A 388 -10.57 4.38 17.65
C PHE A 388 -10.85 5.83 17.25
N SER A 389 -12.02 6.11 16.65
CA SER A 389 -12.42 7.46 16.28
C SER A 389 -12.62 8.38 17.50
N ALA A 390 -13.12 7.83 18.62
CA ALA A 390 -13.46 8.59 19.83
C ALA A 390 -12.44 8.42 20.97
N TYR A 391 -11.35 7.67 20.75
CA TYR A 391 -10.38 7.35 21.79
C TYR A 391 -9.86 8.63 22.48
N GLN A 392 -10.08 8.73 23.80
CA GLN A 392 -9.68 9.88 24.62
C GLN A 392 -10.17 11.24 24.08
N GLY A 393 -11.31 11.27 23.38
CA GLY A 393 -12.00 12.47 22.90
C GLY A 393 -11.50 13.04 21.56
N ASP A 394 -10.29 12.69 21.12
CA ASP A 394 -9.68 13.25 19.90
C ASP A 394 -9.37 12.21 18.81
N GLY A 395 -9.51 10.93 19.16
CA GLY A 395 -9.28 9.77 18.30
C GLY A 395 -7.81 9.51 17.96
N VAL A 396 -7.59 8.48 17.14
CA VAL A 396 -6.28 8.02 16.69
C VAL A 396 -5.99 8.54 15.28
N ARG A 397 -4.78 9.06 15.04
CA ARG A 397 -4.39 9.67 13.75
C ARG A 397 -3.05 9.15 13.27
N LEU A 398 -2.88 9.03 11.96
CA LEU A 398 -1.64 8.57 11.34
C LEU A 398 -1.22 9.51 10.23
N ASN A 399 -0.02 10.10 10.34
CA ASN A 399 0.52 10.91 9.25
C ASN A 399 1.04 10.02 8.10
N ILE A 400 1.41 10.66 6.99
CA ILE A 400 1.88 9.93 5.80
C ILE A 400 3.12 9.08 6.09
N THR A 401 4.03 9.54 6.95
CA THR A 401 5.22 8.79 7.35
C THR A 401 4.84 7.51 8.08
N ALA A 402 3.96 7.58 9.08
CA ALA A 402 3.49 6.41 9.83
C ALA A 402 2.92 5.34 8.90
N ARG A 403 2.06 5.77 7.97
CA ARG A 403 1.39 4.89 7.00
C ARG A 403 2.36 4.26 6.00
N MET A 404 3.37 5.02 5.57
CA MET A 404 4.46 4.51 4.74
C MET A 404 5.34 3.50 5.45
N MET A 405 5.64 3.74 6.73
CA MET A 405 6.46 2.84 7.51
C MET A 405 5.73 1.57 7.92
N ALA A 406 4.40 1.63 8.11
CA ALA A 406 3.56 0.46 8.37
C ALA A 406 3.58 -0.55 7.20
N CYS A 407 4.04 -0.11 6.03
CA CYS A 407 4.24 -0.95 4.85
C CYS A 407 5.69 -1.46 4.72
N GLN A 408 6.51 -1.40 5.76
CA GLN A 408 7.81 -2.06 5.72
C GLN A 408 7.68 -3.53 6.16
N ALA A 409 8.69 -4.32 5.85
CA ALA A 409 8.79 -5.73 6.23
C ALA A 409 10.19 -6.01 6.80
N PRO A 410 10.54 -5.42 7.95
CA PRO A 410 11.92 -5.40 8.46
C PRO A 410 12.51 -6.79 8.73
N GLN A 411 11.68 -7.81 9.01
CA GLN A 411 12.17 -9.19 9.22
C GLN A 411 12.76 -9.81 7.94
N ASN A 412 12.33 -9.35 6.75
CA ASN A 412 12.86 -9.83 5.47
C ASN A 412 14.09 -9.00 5.02
N TRP A 413 14.52 -8.01 5.79
CA TRP A 413 15.66 -7.18 5.40
C TRP A 413 16.96 -7.99 5.47
N THR A 414 17.57 -8.16 4.30
CA THR A 414 18.92 -8.71 4.18
C THR A 414 19.98 -7.62 4.29
N GLU A 415 21.22 -7.99 4.63
CA GLU A 415 22.34 -7.04 4.71
C GLU A 415 22.57 -6.27 3.40
N LYS A 416 22.53 -6.99 2.27
CA LYS A 416 22.74 -6.43 0.93
C LYS A 416 21.64 -5.43 0.54
N GLU A 417 20.38 -5.80 0.74
CA GLU A 417 19.24 -4.94 0.40
C GLU A 417 19.20 -3.71 1.29
N SER A 418 19.46 -3.90 2.59
CA SER A 418 19.56 -2.83 3.58
C SER A 418 20.67 -1.83 3.21
N ALA A 419 21.87 -2.29 2.86
CA ALA A 419 22.98 -1.42 2.49
C ALA A 419 22.65 -0.51 1.29
N GLY A 420 22.01 -1.07 0.26
CA GLY A 420 21.55 -0.32 -0.91
C GLY A 420 20.43 0.67 -0.54
N PHE A 421 19.46 0.24 0.26
CA PHE A 421 18.37 1.06 0.75
C PHE A 421 18.87 2.27 1.55
N PHE A 422 19.71 2.05 2.57
CA PHE A 422 20.23 3.11 3.42
C PHE A 422 21.15 4.08 2.69
N SER A 423 21.90 3.61 1.68
CA SER A 423 22.74 4.50 0.88
C SER A 423 21.90 5.50 0.08
N ARG A 424 20.74 5.09 -0.45
CA ARG A 424 19.81 5.99 -1.14
C ARG A 424 19.19 7.03 -0.20
N HIS A 425 18.83 6.61 1.02
CA HIS A 425 18.27 7.51 2.04
C HIS A 425 19.32 8.51 2.54
N PHE A 426 20.56 8.05 2.73
CA PHE A 426 21.70 8.89 3.01
C PHE A 426 21.92 9.94 1.92
N TYR A 427 22.00 9.52 0.64
CA TYR A 427 22.13 10.46 -0.47
C TYR A 427 20.98 11.47 -0.53
N ARG A 428 19.74 11.03 -0.27
CA ARG A 428 18.57 11.92 -0.26
C ARG A 428 18.64 12.96 0.87
N ALA A 429 19.08 12.56 2.06
CA ALA A 429 19.22 13.44 3.21
C ALA A 429 20.34 14.47 3.01
N VAL A 430 21.52 14.05 2.53
CA VAL A 430 22.64 14.97 2.25
C VAL A 430 22.28 15.93 1.10
N LEU A 431 21.60 15.46 0.06
CA LEU A 431 21.09 16.34 -1.00
C LEU A 431 20.10 17.37 -0.46
N GLN A 432 19.23 17.02 0.49
CA GLN A 432 18.32 18.00 1.10
C GLN A 432 19.08 19.07 1.88
N LYS A 433 20.12 18.68 2.63
CA LYS A 433 20.98 19.63 3.33
C LYS A 433 21.70 20.57 2.36
N MET A 434 22.23 20.04 1.26
CA MET A 434 22.80 20.83 0.18
C MET A 434 21.79 21.81 -0.45
N PHE A 435 20.54 21.37 -0.67
CA PHE A 435 19.46 22.24 -1.13
C PHE A 435 19.15 23.36 -0.13
N LEU A 436 19.18 23.06 1.17
CA LEU A 436 18.95 24.08 2.20
C LEU A 436 20.09 25.12 2.20
N ASP A 437 21.33 24.66 2.18
CA ASP A 437 22.52 25.52 2.26
C ASP A 437 22.69 26.40 1.01
N ARG A 438 22.29 25.89 -0.16
CA ARG A 438 22.28 26.64 -1.43
C ARG A 438 20.98 27.42 -1.67
N GLY A 439 20.04 27.40 -0.73
CA GLY A 439 18.80 28.18 -0.78
C GLY A 439 17.75 27.69 -1.79
N VAL A 440 17.83 26.43 -2.24
CA VAL A 440 16.80 25.76 -3.05
C VAL A 440 15.52 25.53 -2.22
N VAL A 441 15.69 25.19 -0.94
CA VAL A 441 14.59 25.00 0.02
C VAL A 441 14.79 25.90 1.23
N LYS A 442 13.72 26.16 1.99
CA LYS A 442 13.76 26.94 3.23
C LYS A 442 13.28 26.09 4.40
N LYS A 443 13.56 26.55 5.62
CA LYS A 443 12.95 26.01 6.83
C LYS A 443 11.49 26.49 6.91
N VAL A 444 10.60 25.59 7.32
CA VAL A 444 9.17 25.79 7.51
C VAL A 444 8.85 25.50 8.97
N ARG A 445 8.12 26.41 9.62
CA ARG A 445 7.65 26.26 11.00
C ARG A 445 6.23 25.69 11.00
N HIS A 446 5.95 24.79 11.93
CA HIS A 446 4.65 24.11 12.07
C HIS A 446 3.70 24.80 13.06
N THR A 447 4.22 25.64 13.95
CA THR A 447 3.46 26.40 14.96
C THR A 447 3.45 27.90 14.61
N GLY A 448 2.25 28.47 14.48
CA GLY A 448 2.02 29.91 14.21
C GLY A 448 0.92 30.16 13.16
N SER A 449 -0.24 30.58 13.65
CA SER A 449 -1.36 31.30 12.99
C SER A 449 -1.37 31.43 11.47
N GLN A 450 -2.52 31.05 10.89
CA GLN A 450 -3.08 31.70 9.71
C GLN A 450 -3.20 33.21 9.97
N GLU A 451 -2.14 33.97 9.73
CA GLU A 451 -2.20 35.40 9.47
C GLU A 451 -1.05 35.72 8.51
N GLU A 452 -1.37 36.57 7.55
CA GLU A 452 -0.69 36.84 6.29
C GLU A 452 0.80 37.19 6.41
N SER A 453 1.51 37.01 5.28
CA SER A 453 2.57 37.88 4.69
C SER A 453 3.81 37.08 4.26
N GLN A 454 4.18 37.10 2.97
CA GLN A 454 5.12 38.09 2.41
C GLN A 454 6.28 38.43 3.36
N ALA A 455 7.47 37.98 2.95
CA ALA A 455 8.80 38.48 3.29
C ALA A 455 9.03 39.09 4.70
N ASP A 456 9.96 38.53 5.46
CA ASP A 456 11.22 39.26 5.65
C ASP A 456 12.37 38.42 6.22
N THR A 457 13.54 38.77 5.68
CA THR A 457 14.87 38.42 6.16
C THR A 457 15.15 39.12 7.49
N ALA A 458 15.09 38.39 8.61
CA ALA A 458 15.78 38.79 9.83
C ALA A 458 16.15 37.55 10.63
N ALA A 459 17.42 37.49 11.06
CA ALA A 459 17.94 36.46 11.93
C ALA A 459 17.16 36.47 13.25
N SER A 460 16.23 35.53 13.43
CA SER A 460 15.58 35.30 14.71
C SER A 460 16.54 34.53 15.60
N THR A 461 16.96 35.17 16.69
CA THR A 461 17.54 34.54 17.87
C THR A 461 16.80 33.24 18.20
N GLN A 462 17.55 32.14 18.35
CA GLN A 462 17.03 30.88 18.86
C GLN A 462 16.36 31.14 20.20
N ASP A 463 15.03 30.99 20.26
CA ASP A 463 14.34 30.87 21.54
C ASP A 463 14.62 29.46 22.05
N ASP A 464 15.16 29.34 23.27
CA ASP A 464 15.57 28.07 23.90
C ASP A 464 14.38 27.11 24.16
N SER A 465 13.17 27.49 23.74
CA SER A 465 11.92 26.75 23.86
C SER A 465 11.51 25.97 22.60
N GLU A 466 12.18 26.17 21.45
CA GLU A 466 11.75 25.59 20.16
C GLU A 466 12.15 24.11 20.00
N SER A 467 11.15 23.24 19.80
CA SER A 467 11.39 21.82 19.51
C SER A 467 11.85 21.62 18.06
N PRO A 468 12.90 20.82 17.80
CA PRO A 468 13.29 20.37 16.45
C PRO A 468 12.17 19.71 15.63
N PHE A 469 11.10 19.26 16.31
CA PHE A 469 9.94 18.66 15.67
C PHE A 469 8.96 19.69 15.10
N ASP A 470 9.10 20.97 15.47
CA ASP A 470 8.29 22.08 14.97
C ASP A 470 8.85 22.72 13.68
N ILE A 471 10.01 22.27 13.22
CA ILE A 471 10.71 22.82 12.06
C ILE A 471 11.04 21.71 11.06
N SER A 472 10.74 21.94 9.78
CA SER A 472 11.07 21.06 8.66
C SER A 472 11.63 21.84 7.49
N THR A 473 12.07 21.17 6.43
CA THR A 473 12.40 21.82 5.15
C THR A 473 11.31 21.59 4.11
N ASN A 474 11.15 22.54 3.17
CA ASN A 474 10.22 22.32 2.06
C ASN A 474 10.58 21.02 1.30
N PRO A 475 9.62 20.08 1.10
CA PRO A 475 9.94 18.84 0.44
C PRO A 475 10.10 19.04 -1.07
N VAL A 476 11.05 18.32 -1.64
CA VAL A 476 11.31 18.27 -3.09
C VAL A 476 11.07 16.84 -3.58
N ILE A 477 10.14 16.67 -4.52
CA ILE A 477 9.84 15.40 -5.17
C ILE A 477 10.84 15.17 -6.30
N ILE A 478 11.75 14.23 -6.11
CA ILE A 478 12.70 13.80 -7.16
C ILE A 478 12.12 12.60 -7.93
N GLY A 479 11.37 11.72 -7.25
CA GLY A 479 10.95 10.42 -7.77
C GLY A 479 12.13 9.48 -8.06
N SER A 480 11.88 8.43 -8.85
CA SER A 480 12.93 7.46 -9.21
C SER A 480 13.94 8.06 -10.19
N LEU A 481 15.22 7.73 -9.99
CA LEU A 481 16.33 8.05 -10.89
C LEU A 481 16.77 6.79 -11.66
N ARG A 482 17.63 6.97 -12.67
CA ARG A 482 18.25 5.85 -13.40
C ARG A 482 19.12 5.03 -12.45
N LYS A 483 19.26 3.72 -12.69
CA LYS A 483 20.04 2.81 -11.81
C LYS A 483 21.48 3.29 -11.57
N SER A 484 22.12 3.86 -12.59
CA SER A 484 23.48 4.41 -12.51
C SER A 484 23.61 5.58 -11.53
N CYS A 485 22.55 6.37 -11.33
CA CYS A 485 22.56 7.48 -10.38
C CYS A 485 22.75 7.04 -8.93
N TYR A 486 22.48 5.77 -8.60
CA TYR A 486 22.62 5.26 -7.24
C TYR A 486 24.01 4.68 -6.93
N GLY A 487 24.96 4.73 -7.88
CA GLY A 487 26.31 4.17 -7.70
C GLY A 487 27.22 4.98 -6.77
N SER A 488 27.05 6.30 -6.71
CA SER A 488 27.80 7.21 -5.84
C SER A 488 26.98 8.45 -5.50
N PHE A 489 27.33 9.16 -4.42
CA PHE A 489 26.63 10.40 -4.07
C PHE A 489 26.70 11.42 -5.20
N LYS A 490 27.87 11.57 -5.84
CA LYS A 490 28.03 12.43 -7.02
C LYS A 490 27.06 12.09 -8.16
N SER A 491 26.97 10.82 -8.54
CA SER A 491 26.05 10.39 -9.61
C SER A 491 24.58 10.66 -9.22
N TYR A 492 24.26 10.56 -7.94
CA TYR A 492 22.93 10.84 -7.41
C TYR A 492 22.59 12.33 -7.51
N VAL A 493 23.49 13.21 -7.06
CA VAL A 493 23.33 14.67 -7.16
C VAL A 493 23.16 15.11 -8.61
N ARG A 494 24.05 14.67 -9.51
CA ARG A 494 23.98 15.03 -10.93
C ARG A 494 22.67 14.56 -11.58
N GLY A 495 22.28 13.31 -11.34
CA GLY A 495 21.03 12.77 -11.86
C GLY A 495 19.78 13.44 -11.27
N ALA A 496 19.82 13.85 -10.00
CA ALA A 496 18.74 14.60 -9.38
C ALA A 496 18.62 16.02 -9.97
N VAL A 497 19.73 16.75 -10.09
CA VAL A 497 19.75 18.10 -10.68
C VAL A 497 19.29 18.06 -12.14
N GLU A 498 19.84 17.15 -12.97
CA GLU A 498 19.43 16.97 -14.37
C GLU A 498 17.91 16.74 -14.48
N LYS A 499 17.35 15.87 -13.63
CA LYS A 499 15.92 15.59 -13.65
C LYS A 499 15.08 16.79 -13.23
N LEU A 500 15.53 17.55 -12.24
CA LEU A 500 14.80 18.70 -11.72
C LEU A 500 14.87 19.91 -12.66
N THR A 501 15.96 20.09 -13.41
CA THR A 501 16.09 21.17 -14.41
C THR A 501 15.40 20.89 -15.73
N THR A 502 15.23 19.60 -16.09
CA THR A 502 14.55 19.19 -17.33
C THR A 502 13.05 18.98 -17.18
N ASN A 503 12.50 19.12 -15.96
CA ASN A 503 11.08 18.93 -15.73
C ASN A 503 10.25 20.15 -16.18
N ASN A 504 9.52 19.98 -17.27
CA ASN A 504 8.69 21.03 -17.86
C ASN A 504 7.41 21.35 -17.05
N GLU A 505 6.99 20.49 -16.12
CA GLU A 505 5.76 20.71 -15.34
C GLU A 505 5.88 21.87 -14.34
N TYR A 506 7.10 22.22 -13.90
CA TYR A 506 7.35 23.25 -12.87
C TYR A 506 8.52 24.16 -13.26
N LYS A 507 8.37 24.89 -14.37
CA LYS A 507 9.44 25.71 -14.96
C LYS A 507 10.10 26.70 -13.97
N GLN A 508 9.30 27.36 -13.13
CA GLN A 508 9.82 28.26 -12.09
C GLN A 508 10.77 27.55 -11.11
N TYR A 509 10.48 26.30 -10.76
CA TYR A 509 11.34 25.52 -9.88
C TYR A 509 12.58 24.99 -10.60
N ALA A 510 12.43 24.61 -11.87
CA ALA A 510 13.56 24.22 -12.72
C ALA A 510 14.57 25.37 -12.85
N ASP A 511 14.09 26.61 -13.00
CA ASP A 511 14.93 27.82 -13.06
C ASP A 511 15.67 28.05 -11.73
N VAL A 512 15.00 27.89 -10.58
CA VAL A 512 15.64 27.99 -9.25
C VAL A 512 16.71 26.91 -9.07
N ILE A 513 16.45 25.67 -9.48
CA ILE A 513 17.46 24.60 -9.41
C ILE A 513 18.64 24.93 -10.32
N GLN A 514 18.40 25.42 -11.54
CA GLN A 514 19.46 25.79 -12.46
C GLN A 514 20.31 26.94 -11.89
N GLU A 515 19.68 27.95 -11.28
CA GLU A 515 20.36 29.09 -10.66
C GLU A 515 21.19 28.65 -9.45
N LYS A 516 20.63 27.83 -8.56
CA LYS A 516 21.28 27.47 -7.28
C LYS A 516 22.20 26.26 -7.36
N MET A 517 21.96 25.34 -8.28
CA MET A 517 22.66 24.05 -8.36
C MET A 517 23.39 23.83 -9.69
N GLY A 518 23.19 24.69 -10.70
CA GLY A 518 23.79 24.49 -12.03
C GLY A 518 25.31 24.60 -12.06
N ASP A 519 25.89 25.37 -11.13
CA ASP A 519 27.32 25.62 -10.97
C ASP A 519 28.01 24.72 -9.92
N ILE A 520 27.29 23.74 -9.33
CA ILE A 520 27.86 22.91 -8.28
C ILE A 520 29.05 22.10 -8.78
N SER A 521 30.19 22.23 -8.12
CA SER A 521 31.43 21.53 -8.46
C SER A 521 31.49 20.12 -7.87
N ASP A 522 32.34 19.26 -8.43
CA ASP A 522 32.53 17.91 -7.90
C ASP A 522 33.19 17.94 -6.51
N GLU A 523 34.11 18.88 -6.27
CA GLU A 523 34.79 19.08 -4.99
C GLU A 523 33.81 19.50 -3.88
N GLU A 524 32.82 20.33 -4.22
CA GLU A 524 31.77 20.70 -3.26
C GLU A 524 30.91 19.48 -2.90
N ILE A 525 30.49 18.68 -3.88
CA ILE A 525 29.72 17.46 -3.64
C ILE A 525 30.51 16.49 -2.73
N GLU A 526 31.80 16.28 -3.01
CA GLU A 526 32.68 15.41 -2.23
C GLU A 526 32.86 15.92 -0.81
N ARG A 527 32.95 17.24 -0.61
CA ARG A 527 33.00 17.85 0.73
C ARG A 527 31.74 17.55 1.54
N TYR A 528 30.55 17.66 0.95
CA TYR A 528 29.29 17.29 1.63
C TYR A 528 29.28 15.80 1.98
N GLU A 529 29.68 14.93 1.06
CA GLU A 529 29.75 13.48 1.34
C GLU A 529 30.71 13.20 2.50
N ALA A 530 31.93 13.73 2.48
CA ALA A 530 32.92 13.53 3.53
C ALA A 530 32.44 14.03 4.90
N LEU A 531 31.73 15.16 4.95
CA LEU A 531 31.21 15.75 6.18
C LEU A 531 30.12 14.88 6.83
N TYR A 532 29.21 14.31 6.04
CA TYR A 532 28.05 13.58 6.56
C TYR A 532 28.21 12.06 6.58
N LEU A 533 29.15 11.49 5.82
CA LEU A 533 29.36 10.04 5.74
C LEU A 533 29.59 9.37 7.11
N PRO A 534 30.36 9.96 8.07
CA PRO A 534 30.51 9.39 9.41
C PRO A 534 29.16 9.24 10.15
N ARG A 535 28.19 10.10 9.82
CA ARG A 535 26.87 10.16 10.43
C ARG A 535 25.83 9.30 9.73
N LYS A 536 26.20 8.59 8.66
CA LYS A 536 25.31 7.64 7.97
C LYS A 536 24.72 6.61 8.94
N LYS A 537 25.50 6.20 9.94
CA LYS A 537 25.06 5.22 10.95
C LYS A 537 23.89 5.72 11.79
N GLU A 538 23.88 7.00 12.16
CA GLU A 538 22.76 7.64 12.86
C GLU A 538 21.46 7.48 12.05
N LEU A 539 21.52 7.76 10.75
CA LEU A 539 20.38 7.66 9.83
C LEU A 539 19.86 6.23 9.72
N CYS A 540 20.77 5.27 9.54
CA CYS A 540 20.40 3.86 9.50
C CYS A 540 19.71 3.43 10.80
N ALA A 541 20.21 3.85 11.97
CA ALA A 541 19.65 3.47 13.26
C ALA A 541 18.24 4.04 13.48
N VAL A 542 18.02 5.34 13.22
CA VAL A 542 16.69 5.95 13.33
C VAL A 542 15.72 5.23 12.41
N TRP A 543 16.10 5.02 11.16
CA TRP A 543 15.20 4.40 10.19
C TRP A 543 14.87 2.94 10.52
N SER A 544 15.83 2.16 11.05
CA SER A 544 15.57 0.81 11.57
C SER A 544 14.57 0.82 12.73
N LEU A 545 14.70 1.77 13.66
CA LEU A 545 13.75 1.95 14.76
C LEU A 545 12.37 2.41 14.26
N MET A 546 12.31 3.28 13.25
CA MET A 546 11.04 3.66 12.61
C MET A 546 10.35 2.45 11.99
N ALA A 547 11.08 1.63 11.23
CA ALA A 547 10.52 0.44 10.58
C ALA A 547 10.04 -0.60 11.60
N PHE A 548 10.78 -0.77 12.70
CA PHE A 548 10.38 -1.61 13.82
C PHE A 548 9.13 -1.09 14.53
N SER A 549 9.13 0.18 14.92
CA SER A 549 8.01 0.81 15.63
C SER A 549 6.73 0.79 14.78
N ALA A 550 6.87 0.92 13.46
CA ALA A 550 5.74 0.91 12.55
C ALA A 550 5.02 -0.46 12.43
N MET A 551 5.58 -1.54 12.98
CA MET A 551 4.85 -2.79 13.16
C MET A 551 3.63 -2.60 14.07
N ALA A 552 3.74 -1.76 15.10
CA ALA A 552 2.61 -1.37 15.94
C ALA A 552 1.61 -0.48 15.19
N VAL A 553 2.06 0.34 14.22
CA VAL A 553 1.16 1.13 13.34
C VAL A 553 0.33 0.21 12.45
N GLU A 554 0.92 -0.81 11.83
CA GLU A 554 0.14 -1.79 11.05
C GLU A 554 -0.85 -2.54 11.94
N SER A 555 -0.44 -2.89 13.16
CA SER A 555 -1.30 -3.54 14.16
C SER A 555 -2.49 -2.65 14.56
N LEU A 556 -2.26 -1.34 14.67
CA LEU A 556 -3.30 -0.34 14.93
C LEU A 556 -4.33 -0.28 13.80
N ILE A 557 -3.87 -0.25 12.54
CA ILE A 557 -4.75 -0.21 11.36
C ILE A 557 -5.58 -1.49 11.25
N VAL A 558 -4.96 -2.66 11.46
CA VAL A 558 -5.65 -3.95 11.36
C VAL A 558 -6.63 -4.15 12.52
N SER A 559 -6.25 -3.74 13.74
CA SER A 559 -7.13 -3.82 14.91
C SER A 559 -8.33 -2.87 14.80
N ASP A 560 -8.17 -1.68 14.24
CA ASP A 560 -9.26 -0.76 13.94
C ASP A 560 -10.32 -1.40 13.01
N ARG A 561 -9.85 -2.06 11.95
CA ARG A 561 -10.71 -2.75 10.98
C ARG A 561 -11.50 -3.90 11.61
N TRP A 562 -10.83 -4.70 12.44
CA TRP A 562 -11.49 -5.76 13.19
C TRP A 562 -12.50 -5.19 14.19
N THR A 563 -12.12 -4.13 14.91
CA THR A 563 -12.99 -3.45 15.88
C THR A 563 -14.24 -2.90 15.19
N PHE A 564 -14.11 -2.32 14.00
CA PHE A 564 -15.25 -1.85 13.20
C PHE A 564 -16.24 -2.98 12.91
N LEU A 565 -15.77 -4.16 12.53
CA LEU A 565 -16.65 -5.33 12.32
C LEU A 565 -17.33 -5.77 13.61
N LYS A 566 -16.60 -5.73 14.74
CA LYS A 566 -17.12 -6.09 16.07
C LYS A 566 -18.16 -5.12 16.61
N GLU A 567 -18.10 -3.84 16.23
CA GLU A 567 -19.07 -2.81 16.62
C GLU A 567 -20.43 -2.98 15.92
N HIS A 568 -20.51 -3.77 14.84
CA HIS A 568 -21.75 -4.09 14.13
C HIS A 568 -22.22 -5.51 14.49
N ASP A 569 -22.32 -5.82 15.79
CA ASP A 569 -22.64 -7.16 16.29
C ASP A 569 -24.08 -7.62 16.00
N ASP A 570 -24.95 -6.68 15.67
CA ASP A 570 -26.31 -6.88 15.16
C ASP A 570 -26.30 -7.51 13.76
N LEU A 571 -25.28 -7.22 12.94
CA LEU A 571 -25.14 -7.73 11.57
C LEU A 571 -24.05 -8.80 11.43
N VAL A 572 -22.92 -8.63 12.12
CA VAL A 572 -21.71 -9.45 11.99
C VAL A 572 -21.71 -10.54 13.07
N ARG A 573 -21.78 -11.80 12.62
CA ARG A 573 -21.78 -12.97 13.49
C ARG A 573 -20.37 -13.29 14.00
N HIS A 574 -19.39 -13.28 13.10
CA HIS A 574 -18.00 -13.64 13.38
C HIS A 574 -17.06 -12.64 12.71
N ALA A 575 -15.97 -12.27 13.41
CA ALA A 575 -14.92 -11.44 12.86
C ALA A 575 -13.56 -11.83 13.46
N TRP A 576 -12.54 -11.96 12.63
CA TRP A 576 -11.19 -12.27 13.06
C TRP A 576 -10.14 -11.79 12.07
N VAL A 577 -8.88 -11.90 12.48
CA VAL A 577 -7.69 -11.65 11.68
C VAL A 577 -6.78 -12.88 11.78
N GLU A 578 -6.22 -13.31 10.65
CA GLU A 578 -5.26 -14.41 10.62
C GLU A 578 -4.25 -14.26 9.49
N THR A 579 -3.24 -15.13 9.47
CA THR A 579 -2.21 -15.14 8.44
C THR A 579 -2.58 -16.09 7.31
N VAL A 580 -2.49 -15.63 6.06
CA VAL A 580 -2.81 -16.43 4.87
C VAL A 580 -1.61 -16.73 3.97
N PHE A 581 -0.47 -16.08 4.23
CA PHE A 581 0.76 -16.26 3.45
C PHE A 581 1.99 -16.41 4.35
N ASP A 582 2.95 -17.23 3.89
CA ASP A 582 4.33 -17.18 4.38
C ASP A 582 4.88 -15.75 4.29
N TYR A 583 5.35 -15.22 5.42
CA TYR A 583 5.85 -13.87 5.55
C TYR A 583 7.13 -13.61 4.72
N GLU A 584 8.00 -14.60 4.57
CA GLU A 584 9.23 -14.46 3.79
C GLU A 584 8.92 -14.24 2.30
N GLN A 585 7.88 -14.91 1.79
CA GLN A 585 7.44 -14.78 0.41
C GLN A 585 6.51 -13.58 0.19
N SER A 586 5.54 -13.38 1.09
CA SER A 586 4.65 -12.22 1.09
C SER A 586 4.41 -11.71 2.51
N PRO A 587 5.07 -10.60 2.91
CA PRO A 587 4.93 -10.07 4.27
C PRO A 587 3.56 -9.43 4.54
N ARG A 588 2.76 -9.21 3.48
CA ARG A 588 1.38 -8.71 3.58
C ARG A 588 0.43 -9.88 3.73
N ASN A 589 0.54 -10.56 4.86
CA ASN A 589 -0.11 -11.83 5.09
C ASN A 589 -1.32 -11.80 6.01
N LEU A 590 -1.71 -10.64 6.55
CA LEU A 590 -2.88 -10.55 7.42
C LEU A 590 -4.16 -10.36 6.59
N VAL A 591 -5.11 -11.29 6.74
CA VAL A 591 -6.48 -11.16 6.22
C VAL A 591 -7.40 -10.69 7.35
N VAL A 592 -8.27 -9.73 7.06
CA VAL A 592 -9.39 -9.36 7.93
C VAL A 592 -10.65 -10.04 7.41
N VAL A 593 -11.30 -10.82 8.27
CA VAL A 593 -12.49 -11.61 7.93
C VAL A 593 -13.68 -11.16 8.74
N GLY A 594 -14.83 -11.05 8.08
CA GLY A 594 -16.13 -10.83 8.69
C GLY A 594 -17.18 -11.72 8.05
N VAL A 595 -18.02 -12.35 8.85
CA VAL A 595 -19.13 -13.20 8.42
C VAL A 595 -20.42 -12.66 9.00
N LYS A 596 -21.41 -12.43 8.13
CA LYS A 596 -22.72 -11.87 8.49
C LYS A 596 -23.60 -12.94 9.17
N ARG A 597 -24.64 -12.49 9.88
CA ARG A 597 -25.63 -13.36 10.51
C ARG A 597 -26.55 -14.06 9.51
#